data_AF-A0A7W9WZL7-F1
#
_entry.id   AF-A0A7W9WZL7-F1
#
_cell.length_a   1.000
_cell.length_b   1.000
_cell.length_c   1.000
_cell.angle_alpha   90.00
_cell.angle_beta   90.00
_cell.angle_gamma   90.00
#
_symmetry.space_group_name_H-M   'P 1'
#
loop_
_entity.id
_entity.type
_entity.pdbx_description
1 polymer ?
#
loop_
_entity_poly.entity_id
_entity_poly.type
_entity_poly.pdbx_seq_one_letter_code
_entity_poly.pdbx_strand_id
1 'polypeptide(L)'
;MTASLSPRFAESFERADITETFFSEDEKDDLRDYEKREQAPLGDPKSSCNTNIFFGFFFDGTRNNYVKANATKAHSNIARLYDCFPGESVPGVLPEDTDWKHNASSYNNFFRVYVPGQ
;
A
#
# COMPACT_ATOMS: atom_id res chain seq x y z
N MET A 1 28.96 0.78 -31.02
CA MET A 1 27.91 0.75 -29.98
C MET A 1 27.18 2.08 -30.02
N THR A 2 25.91 2.09 -30.44
CA THR A 2 25.04 3.27 -30.35
C THR A 2 24.22 3.15 -29.08
N ALA A 3 24.54 3.96 -28.06
CA ALA A 3 23.69 4.08 -26.88
C ALA A 3 22.44 4.88 -27.28
N SER A 4 21.25 4.33 -26.99
CA SER A 4 19.98 5.03 -27.09
C SER A 4 19.50 5.34 -25.68
N LEU A 5 19.13 6.59 -25.42
CA LEU A 5 18.53 6.98 -24.15
C LEU A 5 17.09 6.43 -24.11
N SER A 6 16.60 6.12 -22.90
CA SER A 6 15.20 5.73 -22.73
C SER A 6 14.28 6.84 -23.26
N PRO A 7 13.15 6.49 -23.88
CA PRO A 7 12.17 7.48 -24.29
C PRO A 7 11.71 8.30 -23.08
N ARG A 8 11.30 9.56 -23.33
CA ARG A 8 10.61 10.36 -22.31
C ARG A 8 9.31 9.66 -21.94
N PHE A 9 9.06 9.55 -20.63
CA PHE A 9 7.79 9.07 -20.11
C PHE A 9 6.68 10.10 -20.39
N ALA A 10 5.42 9.64 -20.41
CA ALA A 10 4.29 10.54 -20.61
C ALA A 10 4.16 11.51 -19.43
N GLU A 11 3.73 12.75 -19.71
CA GLU A 11 3.61 13.84 -18.72
C GLU A 11 2.68 13.46 -17.56
N SER A 12 1.70 12.57 -17.79
CA SER A 12 0.84 12.04 -16.72
C SER A 12 1.64 11.40 -15.57
N PHE A 13 2.75 10.71 -15.87
CA PHE A 13 3.61 10.10 -14.86
C PHE A 13 4.42 11.11 -14.02
N GLU A 14 4.47 12.38 -14.42
CA GLU A 14 5.07 13.43 -13.58
C GLU A 14 4.20 13.74 -12.36
N ARG A 15 2.89 13.54 -12.47
CA ARG A 15 1.88 13.85 -11.43
C ARG A 15 1.03 12.64 -11.10
N ALA A 16 1.69 11.53 -10.76
CA ALA A 16 1.02 10.31 -10.28
C ALA A 16 0.28 10.50 -8.95
N ASP A 17 0.49 11.62 -8.26
CA ASP A 17 -0.26 12.03 -7.07
C ASP A 17 -1.64 12.63 -7.38
N ILE A 18 -1.91 13.02 -8.63
CA ILE A 18 -3.19 13.59 -9.06
C ILE A 18 -3.95 12.54 -9.87
N THR A 19 -4.95 11.93 -9.24
CA THR A 19 -5.83 10.92 -9.87
C THR A 19 -6.45 11.42 -11.17
N GLU A 20 -6.83 12.70 -11.22
CA GLU A 20 -7.53 13.35 -12.33
C GLU A 20 -6.70 13.43 -13.61
N THR A 21 -5.37 13.53 -13.47
CA THR A 21 -4.45 13.64 -14.61
C THR A 21 -3.69 12.35 -14.88
N PHE A 22 -3.55 11.49 -13.87
CA PHE A 22 -2.82 10.24 -14.00
C PHE A 22 -3.63 9.15 -14.70
N PHE A 23 -4.91 9.03 -14.35
CA PHE A 23 -5.81 8.02 -14.91
C PHE A 23 -6.72 8.61 -15.99
N SER A 24 -7.07 7.80 -16.98
CA SER A 24 -8.16 8.07 -17.93
C SER A 24 -9.53 8.01 -17.23
N GLU A 25 -10.58 8.52 -17.88
CA GLU A 25 -11.94 8.45 -17.31
C GLU A 25 -12.41 7.02 -17.07
N ASP A 26 -12.14 6.09 -18.00
CA ASP A 26 -12.49 4.68 -17.85
C ASP A 26 -11.76 4.05 -16.65
N GLU A 27 -10.47 4.34 -16.46
CA GLU A 27 -9.69 3.87 -15.31
C GLU A 27 -10.20 4.47 -13.99
N LYS A 28 -10.69 5.71 -13.98
CA LYS A 28 -11.29 6.32 -12.79
C LYS A 28 -12.59 5.62 -12.40
N ASP A 29 -13.40 5.22 -13.37
CA ASP A 29 -14.63 4.48 -13.08
C ASP A 29 -14.32 3.09 -12.53
N ASP A 30 -13.33 2.38 -13.10
CA ASP A 30 -12.83 1.12 -12.55
C ASP A 30 -12.33 1.29 -11.10
N LEU A 31 -11.56 2.35 -10.81
CA LEU A 31 -11.06 2.65 -9.46
C LEU A 31 -12.20 2.86 -8.46
N ARG A 32 -13.23 3.62 -8.83
CA ARG A 32 -14.42 3.86 -7.96
C ARG A 32 -15.18 2.58 -7.66
N ASP A 33 -15.27 1.68 -8.64
CA ASP A 33 -15.93 0.39 -8.44
C ASP A 33 -15.10 -0.54 -7.56
N TYR A 34 -13.78 -0.46 -7.63
CA TYR A 34 -12.89 -1.20 -6.76
C TYR A 34 -12.91 -0.70 -5.31
N GLU A 35 -12.96 0.61 -5.09
CA GLU A 35 -13.02 1.23 -3.76
C GLU A 35 -14.24 0.74 -2.95
N LYS A 36 -15.39 0.52 -3.60
CA LYS A 36 -16.61 -0.02 -2.96
C LYS A 36 -16.39 -1.39 -2.31
N ARG A 37 -15.46 -2.19 -2.84
CA ARG A 37 -15.14 -3.53 -2.32
C ARG A 37 -14.21 -3.48 -1.11
N GLU A 38 -13.50 -2.37 -0.95
CA GLU A 38 -12.53 -2.13 0.13
C GLU A 38 -13.22 -1.60 1.38
N GLN A 39 -14.25 -0.77 1.22
CA GLN A 39 -14.98 -0.18 2.34
C GLN A 39 -16.03 -1.13 2.92
N ALA A 40 -15.81 -1.58 4.16
CA ALA A 40 -16.82 -2.34 4.90
C ALA A 40 -18.02 -1.43 5.27
N PRO A 41 -19.27 -1.91 5.14
CA PRO A 41 -20.44 -1.16 5.58
C PRO A 41 -20.37 -0.89 7.09
N LEU A 42 -20.23 0.38 7.48
CA LEU A 42 -20.18 0.78 8.88
C LEU A 42 -21.60 0.78 9.49
N GLY A 43 -21.73 0.20 10.69
CA GLY A 43 -22.95 0.29 11.49
C GLY A 43 -24.05 -0.73 11.17
N ASP A 44 -23.82 -1.69 10.25
CA ASP A 44 -24.73 -2.81 10.01
C ASP A 44 -24.01 -4.17 10.22
N PRO A 45 -24.17 -4.79 11.40
CA PRO A 45 -23.55 -6.07 11.71
C PRO A 45 -23.95 -7.23 10.80
N LYS A 46 -25.05 -7.12 10.04
CA LYS A 46 -25.45 -8.18 9.09
C LYS A 46 -24.66 -8.12 7.79
N SER A 47 -24.26 -6.93 7.37
CA SER A 47 -23.45 -6.74 6.16
C SER A 47 -21.95 -6.85 6.42
N SER A 48 -21.51 -6.76 7.68
CA SER A 48 -20.09 -6.97 8.05
C SER A 48 -19.59 -8.38 7.70
N CYS A 49 -20.44 -9.41 7.70
CA CYS A 49 -20.07 -10.77 7.30
C CYS A 49 -19.85 -10.94 5.79
N ASN A 50 -20.22 -9.94 4.97
CA ASN A 50 -20.14 -9.99 3.51
C ASN A 50 -19.06 -9.06 2.94
N THR A 51 -18.18 -8.54 3.80
CA THR A 51 -17.06 -7.70 3.36
C THR A 51 -15.84 -8.52 2.97
N ASN A 52 -15.01 -7.97 2.10
CA ASN A 52 -13.72 -8.57 1.77
C ASN A 52 -12.72 -8.32 2.88
N ILE A 53 -11.89 -9.33 3.13
CA ILE A 53 -10.73 -9.20 4.01
C ILE A 53 -9.49 -9.14 3.14
N PHE A 54 -8.64 -8.14 3.38
CA PHE A 54 -7.43 -7.91 2.60
C PHE A 54 -6.21 -8.26 3.44
N PHE A 55 -5.34 -9.13 2.90
CA PHE A 55 -4.11 -9.52 3.56
C PHE A 55 -2.91 -9.13 2.70
N GLY A 56 -2.05 -8.26 3.22
CA GLY A 56 -0.77 -7.91 2.62
C GLY A 56 0.38 -8.63 3.33
N PHE A 57 1.09 -9.50 2.61
CA PHE A 57 2.30 -10.16 3.11
C PHE A 57 3.52 -9.62 2.38
N PHE A 58 4.43 -8.99 3.13
CA PHE A 58 5.56 -8.24 2.58
C PHE A 58 6.87 -8.91 2.97
N PHE A 59 7.35 -9.80 2.09
CA PHE A 59 8.62 -10.52 2.26
C PHE A 59 9.78 -9.69 1.71
N ASP A 60 10.63 -9.18 2.60
CA ASP A 60 11.75 -8.34 2.20
C ASP A 60 12.94 -9.15 1.65
N GLY A 61 13.80 -8.47 0.89
CA GLY A 61 14.98 -9.07 0.27
C GLY A 61 16.06 -9.47 1.27
N THR A 62 16.97 -10.35 0.84
CA THR A 62 18.10 -10.85 1.64
C THR A 62 18.87 -9.72 2.33
N ARG A 63 19.13 -9.88 3.64
CA ARG A 63 19.73 -8.87 4.54
C ARG A 63 18.96 -7.55 4.71
N ASN A 64 17.78 -7.38 4.12
CA ASN A 64 16.95 -6.21 4.39
C ASN A 64 16.15 -6.41 5.67
N ASN A 65 16.12 -5.37 6.48
CA ASN A 65 15.34 -5.32 7.70
C ASN A 65 14.85 -3.90 7.93
N TYR A 66 13.54 -3.75 8.09
CA TYR A 66 12.88 -2.46 8.23
C TYR A 66 13.49 -1.60 9.36
N VAL A 67 13.65 -2.17 10.55
CA VAL A 67 14.14 -1.44 11.74
C VAL A 67 15.57 -0.97 11.53
N LYS A 68 16.44 -1.82 10.98
CA LYS A 68 17.82 -1.44 10.65
C LYS A 68 17.88 -0.35 9.58
N ALA A 69 17.00 -0.42 8.58
CA ALA A 69 16.92 0.56 7.50
C ALA A 69 16.47 1.95 7.99
N ASN A 70 15.74 2.04 9.11
CA ASN A 70 15.25 3.33 9.62
C ASN A 70 16.38 4.31 9.98
N ALA A 71 17.52 3.81 10.48
CA ALA A 71 18.68 4.63 10.83
C ALA A 71 19.36 5.26 9.60
N THR A 72 19.38 4.53 8.47
CA THR A 72 20.06 4.95 7.24
C THR A 72 19.10 5.45 6.16
N LYS A 73 17.79 5.34 6.40
CA LYS A 73 16.70 5.56 5.44
C LYS A 73 16.82 4.71 4.16
N ALA A 74 17.53 3.59 4.24
CA ALA A 74 17.76 2.66 3.14
C ALA A 74 16.67 1.58 3.06
N HIS A 75 15.40 1.97 3.13
CA HIS A 75 14.28 1.03 3.03
C HIS A 75 14.20 0.44 1.62
N SER A 76 13.98 -0.88 1.54
CA SER A 76 13.70 -1.56 0.29
C SER A 76 12.34 -1.13 -0.26
N ASN A 77 12.08 -1.43 -1.54
CA ASN A 77 10.76 -1.18 -2.11
C ASN A 77 9.67 -2.01 -1.40
N ILE A 78 9.99 -3.18 -0.86
CA ILE A 78 9.02 -3.98 -0.09
C ILE A 78 8.65 -3.29 1.22
N ALA A 79 9.64 -2.76 1.95
CA ALA A 79 9.39 -1.97 3.16
C ALA A 79 8.54 -0.73 2.86
N ARG A 80 8.80 -0.04 1.73
CA ARG A 80 8.00 1.12 1.30
C ARG A 80 6.57 0.74 0.91
N LEU A 81 6.39 -0.41 0.24
CA LEU A 81 5.06 -0.92 -0.09
C LEU A 81 4.28 -1.30 1.18
N TYR A 82 4.93 -1.86 2.19
CA TYR A 82 4.32 -2.09 3.49
C TYR A 82 3.82 -0.78 4.12
N ASP A 83 4.62 0.29 4.07
CA ASP A 83 4.24 1.61 4.60
C ASP A 83 3.01 2.19 3.90
N CYS A 84 2.89 1.96 2.58
CA CYS A 84 1.77 2.43 1.77
C CYS A 84 0.52 1.54 1.85
N PHE A 85 0.63 0.30 2.33
CA PHE A 85 -0.51 -0.61 2.44
C PHE A 85 -1.28 -0.32 3.73
N PRO A 86 -2.60 -0.05 3.66
CA PRO A 86 -3.38 0.30 4.84
C PRO A 86 -3.69 -0.91 5.73
N GLY A 87 -4.11 -0.64 6.96
CA GLY A 87 -4.68 -1.66 7.85
C GLY A 87 -3.84 -2.01 9.07
N GLU A 88 -4.33 -3.01 9.80
CA GLU A 88 -3.79 -3.44 11.08
C GLU A 88 -2.47 -4.20 10.89
N SER A 89 -1.45 -3.77 11.62
CA SER A 89 -0.15 -4.44 11.70
C SER A 89 -0.18 -5.57 12.73
N VAL A 90 0.79 -6.48 12.65
CA VAL A 90 0.97 -7.51 13.69
C VAL A 90 1.73 -6.92 14.88
N PRO A 91 1.16 -6.92 16.10
CA PRO A 91 1.83 -6.39 17.28
C PRO A 91 3.19 -7.05 17.53
N GLY A 92 4.20 -6.23 17.79
CA GLY A 92 5.55 -6.69 18.15
C GLY A 92 6.46 -7.07 16.98
N VAL A 93 5.98 -7.06 15.73
CA VAL A 93 6.83 -7.29 14.54
C VAL A 93 7.60 -6.03 14.16
N LEU A 94 6.90 -4.91 14.08
CA LEU A 94 7.47 -3.58 13.87
C LEU A 94 7.09 -2.63 15.02
N PRO A 95 7.83 -1.53 15.20
CA PRO A 95 7.46 -0.48 16.15
C PRO A 95 6.07 0.13 15.88
N GLU A 96 5.34 0.51 16.94
CA GLU A 96 3.98 1.08 16.85
C GLU A 96 3.91 2.40 16.06
N ASP A 97 5.02 3.14 15.93
CA ASP A 97 5.05 4.35 15.12
C ASP A 97 4.87 4.06 13.62
N THR A 98 5.09 2.82 13.20
CA THR A 98 4.85 2.33 11.82
C THR A 98 3.38 1.99 11.54
N ASP A 99 2.52 1.99 12.57
CA ASP A 99 1.11 1.63 12.42
C ASP A 99 0.36 2.61 11.52
N TRP A 100 -0.65 2.09 10.82
CA TRP A 100 -1.42 2.86 9.87
C TRP A 100 -2.32 3.87 10.61
N LYS A 101 -2.12 5.16 10.34
CA LYS A 101 -2.83 6.26 11.06
C LYS A 101 -3.91 6.93 10.22
N HIS A 102 -3.78 6.92 8.90
CA HIS A 102 -4.67 7.68 8.02
C HIS A 102 -6.01 6.96 7.84
N ASN A 103 -7.11 7.54 8.34
CA ASN A 103 -8.45 6.94 8.24
C ASN A 103 -8.50 5.47 8.73
N ALA A 104 -7.79 5.16 9.82
CA ALA A 104 -7.60 3.78 10.29
C ALA A 104 -8.93 3.01 10.48
N SER A 105 -9.99 3.68 10.92
CA SER A 105 -11.32 3.09 11.08
C SER A 105 -11.93 2.55 9.78
N SER A 106 -11.52 3.08 8.63
CA SER A 106 -12.00 2.66 7.31
C SER A 106 -11.30 1.41 6.78
N TYR A 107 -10.22 0.97 7.44
CA TYR A 107 -9.36 -0.14 7.01
C TYR A 107 -9.25 -1.24 8.07
N ASN A 108 -10.29 -1.43 8.88
CA ASN A 108 -10.34 -2.47 9.92
C ASN A 108 -10.44 -3.90 9.35
N ASN A 109 -10.74 -4.03 8.06
CA ASN A 109 -10.75 -5.28 7.29
C ASN A 109 -9.45 -5.52 6.50
N PHE A 110 -8.44 -4.67 6.69
CA PHE A 110 -7.12 -4.81 6.08
C PHE A 110 -6.12 -5.23 7.15
N PHE A 111 -5.31 -6.23 6.81
CA PHE A 111 -4.25 -6.75 7.67
C PHE A 111 -2.94 -6.79 6.89
N ARG A 112 -1.85 -6.42 7.55
CA ARG A 112 -0.53 -6.39 6.93
C ARG A 112 0.55 -7.00 7.80
N VAL A 113 1.41 -7.78 7.16
CA VAL A 113 2.50 -8.50 7.81
C VAL A 113 3.80 -8.21 7.07
N TYR A 114 4.78 -7.66 7.80
CA TYR A 114 6.14 -7.53 7.30
C TYR A 114 6.99 -8.71 7.73
N VAL A 115 7.74 -9.29 6.79
CA VAL A 115 8.67 -10.39 7.04
C VAL A 115 10.07 -9.94 6.63
N PRO A 116 11.02 -9.79 7.57
CA PRO A 116 12.38 -9.37 7.24
C PRO A 116 13.09 -10.43 6.41
N GLY A 117 14.05 -10.00 5.59
CA GLY A 117 14.91 -10.91 4.87
C GLY A 117 15.92 -11.59 5.78
N GLN A 118 16.30 -12.82 5.42
CA GLN A 118 17.39 -13.55 6.07
C GLN A 118 18.77 -13.13 5.53
#